data_AF-A0A7V9J514-F1
#
_entry.id   AF-A0A7V9J514-F1
#
_cell.length_a   1.000
_cell.length_b   1.000
_cell.length_c   1.000
_cell.angle_alpha   90.00
_cell.angle_beta   90.00
_cell.angle_gamma   90.00
#
_symmetry.space_group_name_H-M   'P 1'
#
loop_
_entity.id
_entity.type
_entity.pdbx_description
1 polymer ?
#
loop_
_entity_poly.entity_id
_entity_poly.type
_entity_poly.pdbx_seq_one_letter_code
_entity_poly.pdbx_strand_id
1 'polypeptide(L)'
;MKPEPAGIYDLLFGAPGTGKIDLTNNPLLDNPNIDGYRYKVGWAKIQPDNAATFNWASIDSAIAIAAAHGKKLCVSIAGGLSTPGWAYTTAPLVYKYTYQEIDTITGVSVGSSPLPWDTAYLDKWQTFLAAFAAHYENNPACSYVVMGGFMQNFNMVVATTDEDFNALENLAKNPPPGYPGLVTAYADFSAAYVPAAQRVITDFVTYFPTTSLVMTYYKVPGDLGIT
;
A
#
# COMPACT_ATOMS: atom_id res chain seq x y z
N MET A 1 -13.31 17.82 9.31
CA MET A 1 -13.35 16.68 8.37
C MET A 1 -13.46 17.23 6.96
N LYS A 2 -12.73 16.67 5.99
CA LYS A 2 -12.89 16.99 4.57
C LYS A 2 -14.25 16.47 4.08
N PRO A 3 -14.82 17.04 3.01
CA PRO A 3 -15.99 16.46 2.37
C PRO A 3 -15.73 15.02 1.95
N GLU A 4 -16.74 14.15 2.05
CA GLU A 4 -16.66 12.79 1.54
C GLU A 4 -16.38 12.82 0.01
N PRO A 5 -15.51 11.93 -0.50
CA PRO A 5 -15.24 11.86 -1.92
C PRO A 5 -16.48 11.37 -2.67
N ALA A 6 -16.84 12.06 -3.75
CA ALA A 6 -17.94 11.70 -4.63
C ALA A 6 -17.57 12.05 -6.08
N GLY A 7 -18.23 11.39 -7.03
CA GLY A 7 -18.03 11.64 -8.46
C GLY A 7 -17.21 10.58 -9.18
N ILE A 8 -16.78 10.91 -10.39
CA ILE A 8 -16.07 10.01 -11.30
C ILE A 8 -14.57 10.29 -11.24
N TYR A 9 -13.80 9.25 -10.89
CA TYR A 9 -12.35 9.34 -10.77
C TYR A 9 -11.67 8.48 -11.84
N ASP A 10 -10.77 9.10 -12.59
CA ASP A 10 -9.89 8.36 -13.52
C ASP A 10 -8.81 7.60 -12.74
N LEU A 11 -8.57 6.34 -13.12
CA LEU A 11 -7.64 5.45 -12.43
C LEU A 11 -6.28 5.52 -13.10
N LEU A 12 -5.36 6.25 -12.49
CA LEU A 12 -4.02 6.42 -13.03
C LEU A 12 -3.13 5.25 -12.63
N PHE A 13 -2.37 4.77 -13.60
CA PHE A 13 -1.28 3.81 -13.39
C PHE A 13 0.04 4.51 -13.71
N GLY A 14 1.00 4.40 -12.80
CA GLY A 14 2.33 4.94 -13.02
C GLY A 14 3.01 4.31 -14.22
N ALA A 15 3.84 5.11 -14.92
CA ALA A 15 4.62 4.61 -16.04
C ALA A 15 5.51 3.43 -15.60
N PRO A 16 5.67 2.39 -16.44
CA PRO A 16 6.55 1.27 -16.14
C PRO A 16 7.93 1.71 -15.69
N GLY A 17 8.49 1.02 -14.69
CA GLY A 17 9.83 1.30 -14.15
C GLY A 17 9.93 2.50 -13.20
N THR A 18 9.19 3.59 -13.44
CA THR A 18 9.28 4.80 -12.60
C THR A 18 8.17 4.92 -11.57
N GLY A 19 6.97 4.39 -11.87
CA GLY A 19 5.77 4.62 -11.05
C GLY A 19 5.33 6.10 -11.03
N LYS A 20 5.97 6.95 -11.84
CA LYS A 20 5.64 8.37 -12.01
C LYS A 20 4.33 8.47 -12.76
N ILE A 21 3.44 9.32 -12.29
CA ILE A 21 2.26 9.75 -13.03
C ILE A 21 2.41 11.24 -13.30
N ASP A 22 2.25 11.62 -14.55
CA ASP A 22 2.33 13.01 -15.01
C ASP A 22 0.99 13.41 -15.61
N LEU A 23 0.37 14.44 -15.05
CA LEU A 23 -0.93 14.94 -15.49
C LEU A 23 -0.82 16.07 -16.51
N THR A 24 0.37 16.61 -16.81
CA THR A 24 0.56 17.86 -17.57
C THR A 24 -0.22 17.90 -18.90
N ASN A 25 -0.31 16.77 -19.60
CA ASN A 25 -1.02 16.66 -20.89
C ASN A 25 -2.19 15.68 -20.83
N ASN A 26 -2.74 15.42 -19.64
CA ASN A 26 -3.87 14.50 -19.51
C ASN A 26 -5.13 15.16 -20.12
N PRO A 27 -5.74 14.57 -21.17
CA PRO A 27 -6.87 15.18 -21.88
C PRO A 27 -8.15 15.24 -21.04
N LEU A 28 -8.19 14.58 -19.88
CA LEU A 28 -9.33 14.57 -18.98
C LEU A 28 -9.33 15.72 -17.97
N LEU A 29 -8.28 16.56 -17.93
CA LEU A 29 -8.17 17.65 -16.94
C LEU A 29 -9.32 18.65 -17.05
N ASP A 30 -9.76 18.97 -18.26
CA ASP A 30 -10.87 19.89 -18.50
C ASP A 30 -12.20 19.17 -18.76
N ASN A 31 -12.24 17.83 -18.64
CA ASN A 31 -13.48 17.09 -18.84
C ASN A 31 -14.43 17.36 -17.65
N PRO A 32 -15.62 17.94 -17.87
CA PRO A 32 -16.54 18.26 -16.79
C PRO A 32 -17.15 17.04 -16.10
N ASN A 33 -17.07 15.84 -16.72
CA ASN A 33 -17.58 14.60 -16.14
C ASN A 33 -16.55 13.88 -15.25
N ILE A 34 -15.33 14.40 -15.12
CA ILE A 34 -14.29 13.82 -14.27
C ILE A 34 -14.11 14.73 -13.06
N ASP A 35 -14.23 14.20 -11.86
CA ASP A 35 -14.12 14.96 -10.61
C ASP A 35 -12.70 14.87 -10.01
N GLY A 36 -11.95 13.84 -10.40
CA GLY A 36 -10.60 13.65 -9.91
C GLY A 36 -9.88 12.44 -10.49
N TYR A 37 -8.78 12.12 -9.84
CA TYR A 37 -7.89 11.03 -10.24
C TYR A 37 -7.47 10.19 -9.05
N ARG A 38 -7.24 8.89 -9.25
CA ARG A 38 -6.57 8.02 -8.27
C ARG A 38 -5.12 7.79 -8.69
N TYR A 39 -4.20 8.34 -7.91
CA TYR A 39 -2.77 8.15 -8.03
C TYR A 39 -2.35 6.86 -7.30
N LYS A 40 -1.83 5.88 -8.05
CA LYS A 40 -1.34 4.60 -7.50
C LYS A 40 0.17 4.48 -7.61
N VAL A 41 0.83 4.18 -6.52
CA VAL A 41 2.30 4.01 -6.49
C VAL A 41 2.73 3.04 -5.39
N GLY A 42 3.87 2.37 -5.60
CA GLY A 42 4.47 1.51 -4.60
C GLY A 42 5.38 2.28 -3.64
N TRP A 43 5.45 1.85 -2.38
CA TRP A 43 6.31 2.44 -1.36
C TRP A 43 7.77 2.59 -1.82
N ALA A 44 8.32 1.59 -2.50
CA ALA A 44 9.68 1.61 -3.02
C ALA A 44 9.95 2.72 -4.06
N LYS A 45 8.93 3.32 -4.68
CA LYS A 45 9.11 4.47 -5.58
C LYS A 45 9.13 5.79 -4.83
N ILE A 46 8.47 5.85 -3.67
CA ILE A 46 8.45 7.01 -2.79
C ILE A 46 9.66 7.02 -1.88
N GLN A 47 10.13 5.87 -1.42
CA GLN A 47 11.23 5.77 -0.47
C GLN A 47 12.27 4.74 -0.95
N PRO A 48 12.95 5.01 -2.10
CA PRO A 48 13.79 4.02 -2.78
C PRO A 48 15.06 3.67 -2.01
N ASP A 49 15.70 4.66 -1.38
CA ASP A 49 17.11 4.54 -0.99
C ASP A 49 17.29 4.14 0.49
N ASN A 50 16.52 4.75 1.39
CA ASN A 50 16.70 4.60 2.84
C ASN A 50 15.48 5.08 3.65
N ALA A 51 15.52 4.88 4.97
CA ALA A 51 14.46 5.23 5.90
C ALA A 51 14.20 6.75 6.09
N ALA A 52 15.09 7.63 5.62
CA ALA A 52 15.03 9.06 5.91
C ALA A 52 14.57 9.92 4.72
N THR A 53 14.78 9.48 3.48
CA THR A 53 14.54 10.29 2.28
C THR A 53 13.30 9.84 1.51
N PHE A 54 12.41 10.78 1.20
CA PHE A 54 11.17 10.54 0.47
C PHE A 54 11.14 11.35 -0.83
N ASN A 55 10.58 10.76 -1.88
CA ASN A 55 10.37 11.36 -3.20
C ASN A 55 8.87 11.60 -3.43
N TRP A 56 8.39 12.75 -2.96
CA TRP A 56 7.00 13.19 -3.12
C TRP A 56 6.72 13.90 -4.44
N ALA A 57 7.77 14.26 -5.18
CA ALA A 57 7.70 15.21 -6.31
C ALA A 57 6.65 14.84 -7.37
N SER A 58 6.48 13.55 -7.66
CA SER A 58 5.48 13.13 -8.65
C SER A 58 4.04 13.26 -8.16
N ILE A 59 3.78 12.96 -6.87
CA ILE A 59 2.45 13.12 -6.29
C ILE A 59 2.16 14.62 -6.13
N ASP A 60 3.16 15.41 -5.72
CA ASP A 60 3.07 16.87 -5.58
C ASP A 60 2.74 17.56 -6.90
N SER A 61 3.39 17.13 -7.99
CA SER A 61 3.07 17.62 -9.33
C SER A 61 1.63 17.25 -9.72
N ALA A 62 1.24 15.98 -9.56
CA ALA A 62 -0.10 15.52 -9.91
C ALA A 62 -1.21 16.22 -9.12
N ILE A 63 -1.02 16.42 -7.80
CA ILE A 63 -2.03 17.08 -6.96
C ILE A 63 -2.16 18.56 -7.28
N ALA A 64 -1.05 19.25 -7.61
CA ALA A 64 -1.06 20.64 -8.03
C ALA A 64 -1.77 20.83 -9.38
N ILE A 65 -1.47 19.98 -10.36
CA ILE A 65 -2.10 20.02 -11.68
C ILE A 65 -3.60 19.72 -11.56
N ALA A 66 -3.99 18.66 -10.85
CA ALA A 66 -5.40 18.35 -10.62
C ALA A 66 -6.13 19.53 -9.95
N ALA A 67 -5.55 20.11 -8.89
CA ALA A 67 -6.14 21.25 -8.19
C ALA A 67 -6.31 22.49 -9.08
N ALA A 68 -5.35 22.78 -9.97
CA ALA A 68 -5.41 23.90 -10.89
C ALA A 68 -6.59 23.81 -11.89
N HIS A 69 -7.04 22.59 -12.19
CA HIS A 69 -8.22 22.32 -13.03
C HIS A 69 -9.49 22.03 -12.22
N GLY A 70 -9.50 22.37 -10.92
CA GLY A 70 -10.65 22.14 -10.03
C GLY A 70 -10.91 20.67 -9.72
N LYS A 71 -9.96 19.78 -10.00
CA LYS A 71 -10.06 18.33 -9.78
C LYS A 71 -9.44 17.94 -8.43
N LYS A 72 -9.81 16.76 -7.95
CA LYS A 72 -9.23 16.15 -6.74
C LYS A 72 -8.22 15.06 -7.09
N LEU A 73 -7.32 14.79 -6.14
CA LEU A 73 -6.44 13.63 -6.17
C LEU A 73 -6.81 12.68 -5.01
N CYS A 74 -6.88 11.41 -5.32
CA CYS A 74 -6.82 10.31 -4.37
C CYS A 74 -5.42 9.72 -4.43
N VAL A 75 -4.88 9.33 -3.27
CA VAL A 75 -3.56 8.70 -3.20
C VAL A 75 -3.68 7.29 -2.63
N SER A 76 -3.07 6.33 -3.34
CA SER A 76 -3.04 4.93 -2.96
C SER A 76 -1.58 4.47 -3.01
N ILE A 77 -1.05 4.07 -1.86
CA ILE A 77 0.34 3.62 -1.74
C ILE A 77 0.36 2.14 -1.32
N ALA A 78 0.92 1.30 -2.19
CA ALA A 78 1.10 -0.12 -1.89
C ALA A 78 2.35 -0.33 -1.02
N GLY A 79 2.18 -1.06 0.07
CA GLY A 79 3.28 -1.73 0.78
C GLY A 79 3.56 -3.09 0.14
N GLY A 80 3.59 -4.17 0.93
CA GLY A 80 3.60 -5.54 0.41
C GLY A 80 4.73 -5.79 -0.61
N LEU A 81 4.37 -6.20 -1.82
CA LEU A 81 5.27 -6.42 -2.97
C LEU A 81 6.07 -5.17 -3.37
N SER A 82 5.59 -3.98 -3.00
CA SER A 82 6.25 -2.70 -3.25
C SER A 82 7.10 -2.21 -2.08
N THR A 83 7.45 -3.06 -1.12
CA THR A 83 8.32 -2.71 0.01
C THR A 83 9.77 -2.45 -0.49
N PRO A 84 10.40 -1.31 -0.13
CA PRO A 84 11.74 -0.97 -0.59
C PRO A 84 12.81 -1.94 -0.08
N GLY A 85 13.87 -2.14 -0.86
CA GLY A 85 14.95 -3.06 -0.54
C GLY A 85 15.62 -2.79 0.80
N TRP A 86 15.81 -1.52 1.16
CA TRP A 86 16.44 -1.12 2.43
C TRP A 86 15.67 -1.60 3.66
N ALA A 87 14.35 -1.81 3.55
CA ALA A 87 13.53 -2.25 4.67
C ALA A 87 13.88 -3.68 5.13
N TYR A 88 14.39 -4.51 4.21
CA TYR A 88 14.82 -5.88 4.50
C TYR A 88 16.26 -5.97 5.01
N THR A 89 17.10 -4.98 4.71
CA THR A 89 18.54 -5.00 5.00
C THR A 89 18.93 -4.12 6.18
N THR A 90 18.05 -3.21 6.61
CA THR A 90 18.31 -2.28 7.72
C THR A 90 17.64 -2.77 8.99
N ALA A 91 18.41 -2.90 10.08
CA ALA A 91 17.89 -3.30 11.38
C ALA A 91 16.75 -2.37 11.86
N PRO A 92 15.70 -2.89 12.55
CA PRO A 92 15.41 -4.32 12.74
C PRO A 92 15.11 -5.04 11.42
N LEU A 93 15.65 -6.25 11.27
CA LEU A 93 15.52 -7.03 10.03
C LEU A 93 14.07 -7.49 9.85
N VAL A 94 13.61 -7.42 8.60
CA VAL A 94 12.26 -7.80 8.18
C VAL A 94 12.36 -9.09 7.37
N TYR A 95 11.48 -10.05 7.65
CA TYR A 95 11.42 -11.29 6.86
C TYR A 95 10.89 -11.02 5.46
N LYS A 96 11.58 -11.55 4.45
CA LYS A 96 11.18 -11.44 3.04
C LYS A 96 10.64 -12.78 2.56
N TYR A 97 9.33 -12.87 2.41
CA TYR A 97 8.67 -14.03 1.84
C TYR A 97 8.57 -13.88 0.32
N THR A 98 8.95 -14.91 -0.44
CA THR A 98 8.84 -14.95 -1.91
C THR A 98 7.70 -15.86 -2.29
N TYR A 99 6.75 -15.32 -3.05
CA TYR A 99 5.55 -16.03 -3.49
C TYR A 99 5.88 -17.02 -4.61
N GLN A 100 5.18 -18.15 -4.59
CA GLN A 100 5.12 -19.10 -5.69
C GLN A 100 4.17 -18.64 -6.80
N GLU A 101 3.23 -17.75 -6.47
CA GLU A 101 2.32 -17.09 -7.41
C GLU A 101 3.06 -16.51 -8.63
N ILE A 102 2.48 -16.79 -9.80
CA ILE A 102 2.91 -16.31 -11.10
C ILE A 102 1.77 -15.48 -11.70
N ASP A 103 2.09 -14.30 -12.23
CA ASP A 103 1.15 -13.50 -12.98
C ASP A 103 0.71 -14.26 -14.25
N THR A 104 -0.58 -14.54 -14.37
CA THR A 104 -1.13 -15.41 -15.43
C THR A 104 -1.05 -14.79 -16.83
N ILE A 105 -0.80 -13.49 -16.94
CA ILE A 105 -0.70 -12.77 -18.21
C ILE A 105 0.75 -12.80 -18.71
N THR A 106 1.70 -12.60 -17.81
CA THR A 106 3.12 -12.45 -18.14
C THR A 106 3.93 -13.73 -17.94
N GLY A 107 3.44 -14.67 -17.14
CA GLY A 107 4.16 -15.88 -16.75
C GLY A 107 5.33 -15.62 -15.80
N VAL A 108 5.40 -14.42 -15.18
CA VAL A 108 6.48 -14.01 -14.29
C VAL A 108 6.03 -14.06 -12.84
N SER A 109 6.94 -14.42 -11.92
CA SER A 109 6.68 -14.37 -10.47
C SER A 109 6.20 -12.99 -10.03
N VAL A 110 5.22 -12.95 -9.13
CA VAL A 110 4.72 -11.70 -8.54
C VAL A 110 5.74 -11.04 -7.58
N GLY A 111 6.76 -11.79 -7.14
CA GLY A 111 7.87 -11.29 -6.35
C GLY A 111 7.79 -11.65 -4.88
N SER A 112 8.18 -10.71 -4.02
CA SER A 112 8.32 -10.93 -2.58
C SER A 112 7.74 -9.78 -1.77
N SER A 113 7.17 -10.08 -0.61
CA SER A 113 6.68 -9.09 0.35
C SER A 113 7.19 -9.40 1.76
N PRO A 114 7.08 -8.44 2.71
CA PRO A 114 7.19 -8.77 4.10
C PRO A 114 5.97 -9.56 4.56
N LEU A 115 6.08 -10.23 5.71
CA LEU A 115 4.91 -10.79 6.37
C LEU A 115 4.07 -9.64 6.95
N PRO A 116 2.75 -9.59 6.73
CA PRO A 116 1.92 -8.49 7.23
C PRO A 116 1.97 -8.33 8.76
N TRP A 117 2.30 -9.39 9.50
CA TRP A 117 2.41 -9.39 10.97
C TRP A 117 3.83 -9.27 11.51
N ASP A 118 4.84 -9.08 10.66
CA ASP A 118 6.20 -8.78 11.12
C ASP A 118 6.23 -7.39 11.76
N THR A 119 6.44 -7.31 13.08
CA THR A 119 6.37 -6.01 13.78
C THR A 119 7.48 -5.05 13.35
N ALA A 120 8.63 -5.55 12.88
CA ALA A 120 9.69 -4.72 12.32
C ALA A 120 9.26 -4.07 10.99
N TYR A 121 8.46 -4.78 10.18
CA TYR A 121 7.85 -4.19 8.99
C TYR A 121 6.78 -3.16 9.36
N LEU A 122 5.90 -3.51 10.30
CA LEU A 122 4.81 -2.66 10.75
C LEU A 122 5.30 -1.32 11.34
N ASP A 123 6.43 -1.32 12.05
CA ASP A 123 7.07 -0.10 12.57
C ASP A 123 7.63 0.79 11.45
N LYS A 124 8.28 0.19 10.45
CA LYS A 124 8.80 0.92 9.28
C LYS A 124 7.65 1.48 8.43
N TRP A 125 6.58 0.70 8.24
CA TRP A 125 5.39 1.16 7.53
C TRP A 125 4.68 2.30 8.26
N GLN A 126 4.56 2.21 9.59
CA GLN A 126 4.00 3.29 10.41
C GLN A 126 4.82 4.58 10.27
N THR A 127 6.15 4.48 10.25
CA THR A 127 7.05 5.63 10.04
C THR A 127 6.82 6.28 8.67
N PHE A 128 6.73 5.45 7.63
CA PHE A 128 6.38 5.91 6.29
C PHE A 128 5.00 6.61 6.28
N LEU A 129 4.01 5.98 6.90
CA LEU A 129 2.64 6.48 6.94
C LEU A 129 2.52 7.83 7.66
N ALA A 130 3.26 8.02 8.75
CA ALA A 130 3.33 9.30 9.44
C ALA A 130 3.92 10.40 8.54
N ALA A 131 4.97 10.10 7.79
CA ALA A 131 5.55 11.05 6.82
C ALA A 131 4.59 11.35 5.66
N PHE A 132 3.90 10.33 5.16
CA PHE A 132 2.88 10.47 4.11
C PHE A 132 1.73 11.37 4.57
N ALA A 133 1.21 11.16 5.77
CA ALA A 133 0.15 11.98 6.34
C ALA A 133 0.58 13.42 6.60
N ALA A 134 1.79 13.63 7.15
CA ALA A 134 2.35 14.96 7.37
C ALA A 134 2.39 15.79 6.07
N HIS A 135 2.53 15.14 4.91
CA HIS A 135 2.60 15.79 3.61
C HIS A 135 1.22 16.04 2.97
N TYR A 136 0.24 15.14 3.12
CA TYR A 136 -1.03 15.22 2.37
C TYR A 136 -2.32 15.40 3.20
N GLU A 137 -2.32 15.14 4.51
CA GLU A 137 -3.53 15.24 5.34
C GLU A 137 -4.13 16.65 5.27
N ASN A 138 -3.30 17.69 5.29
CA ASN A 138 -3.76 19.09 5.22
C ASN A 138 -3.97 19.61 3.79
N ASN A 139 -3.73 18.80 2.76
CA ASN A 139 -3.92 19.24 1.37
C ASN A 139 -5.40 19.10 0.96
N PRO A 140 -6.11 20.20 0.61
CA PRO A 140 -7.54 20.17 0.29
C PRO A 140 -7.86 19.52 -1.07
N ALA A 141 -6.86 19.32 -1.92
CA ALA A 141 -7.00 18.56 -3.16
C ALA A 141 -6.81 17.05 -2.92
N CYS A 142 -6.24 16.63 -1.79
CA CYS A 142 -6.22 15.23 -1.38
C CYS A 142 -7.58 14.86 -0.81
N SER A 143 -8.41 14.21 -1.62
CA SER A 143 -9.81 13.90 -1.31
C SER A 143 -9.99 12.65 -0.46
N TYR A 144 -9.27 11.58 -0.80
CA TYR A 144 -9.25 10.35 -0.01
C TYR A 144 -7.92 9.61 -0.17
N VAL A 145 -7.64 8.74 0.79
CA VAL A 145 -6.48 7.85 0.82
C VAL A 145 -6.97 6.42 0.81
N VAL A 146 -6.37 5.59 -0.04
CA VAL A 146 -6.61 4.14 -0.01
C VAL A 146 -5.59 3.50 0.92
N MET A 147 -6.08 2.80 1.93
CA MET A 147 -5.25 2.12 2.92
C MET A 147 -4.46 0.98 2.26
N GLY A 148 -3.20 0.84 2.65
CA GLY A 148 -2.24 -0.11 2.11
C GLY A 148 -1.34 -0.69 3.21
N GLY A 149 -0.44 -1.61 2.86
CA GLY A 149 0.60 -2.09 3.77
C GLY A 149 0.24 -3.30 4.64
N PHE A 150 -0.98 -3.80 4.56
CA PHE A 150 -1.41 -5.06 5.20
C PHE A 150 -1.99 -6.03 4.17
N MET A 151 -1.49 -5.94 2.94
CA MET A 151 -1.91 -6.70 1.76
C MET A 151 -0.75 -6.77 0.76
N GLN A 152 -0.81 -7.67 -0.23
CA GLN A 152 0.24 -7.83 -1.24
C GLN A 152 0.46 -6.54 -2.06
N ASN A 153 -0.61 -5.83 -2.42
CA ASN A 153 -0.52 -4.67 -3.31
C ASN A 153 -1.54 -3.57 -2.96
N PHE A 154 -2.45 -3.23 -3.88
CA PHE A 154 -3.49 -2.21 -3.70
C PHE A 154 -4.87 -2.79 -3.37
N ASN A 155 -4.99 -4.11 -3.24
CA ASN A 155 -6.25 -4.81 -2.96
C ASN A 155 -6.02 -5.73 -1.77
N MET A 156 -7.08 -5.97 -0.99
CA MET A 156 -7.11 -6.88 0.16
C MET A 156 -6.92 -8.34 -0.25
N VAL A 157 -5.70 -8.69 -0.63
CA VAL A 157 -5.25 -10.03 -0.98
C VAL A 157 -3.88 -10.24 -0.35
N VAL A 158 -3.69 -11.37 0.30
CA VAL A 158 -2.43 -11.76 0.96
C VAL A 158 -1.74 -12.92 0.24
N ALA A 159 -2.53 -13.79 -0.39
CA ALA A 159 -2.10 -14.87 -1.27
C ALA A 159 -3.27 -15.20 -2.21
N THR A 160 -2.97 -15.65 -3.43
CA THR A 160 -3.98 -16.10 -4.39
C THR A 160 -3.90 -17.61 -4.68
N THR A 161 -2.88 -18.29 -4.16
CA THR A 161 -2.64 -19.74 -4.33
C THR A 161 -2.75 -20.45 -2.98
N ASP A 162 -3.17 -21.72 -3.01
CA ASP A 162 -3.20 -22.57 -1.81
C ASP A 162 -1.77 -22.81 -1.29
N GLU A 163 -0.78 -22.92 -2.18
CA GLU A 163 0.62 -23.10 -1.80
C GLU A 163 1.15 -21.92 -0.98
N ASP A 164 0.90 -20.70 -1.43
CA ASP A 164 1.32 -19.50 -0.71
C ASP A 164 0.53 -19.32 0.58
N PHE A 165 -0.78 -19.59 0.58
CA PHE A 165 -1.59 -19.54 1.80
C PHE A 165 -1.09 -20.54 2.86
N ASN A 166 -0.84 -21.80 2.47
CA ASN A 166 -0.32 -22.82 3.37
C ASN A 166 1.07 -22.48 3.90
N ALA A 167 1.92 -21.84 3.09
CA ALA A 167 3.23 -21.37 3.52
C ALA A 167 3.11 -20.22 4.54
N LEU A 168 2.21 -19.25 4.31
CA LEU A 168 1.94 -18.16 5.25
C LEU A 168 1.34 -18.68 6.57
N GLU A 169 0.41 -19.63 6.52
CA GLU A 169 -0.13 -20.36 7.68
C GLU A 169 0.99 -21.02 8.49
N ASN A 170 1.94 -21.69 7.81
CA ASN A 170 3.08 -22.29 8.48
C ASN A 170 4.03 -21.24 9.08
N LEU A 171 4.27 -20.12 8.40
CA LEU A 171 5.10 -19.02 8.91
C LEU A 171 4.47 -18.31 10.13
N ALA A 172 3.14 -18.26 10.22
CA ALA A 172 2.44 -17.74 11.38
C ALA A 172 2.64 -18.65 12.62
N LYS A 173 2.57 -19.97 12.44
CA LYS A 173 2.77 -20.96 13.50
C LYS A 173 4.23 -21.14 13.90
N ASN A 174 5.11 -21.12 12.91
CA ASN A 174 6.53 -21.48 13.04
C ASN A 174 7.40 -20.35 12.48
N PRO A 175 7.48 -19.20 13.18
CA PRO A 175 8.25 -18.07 12.68
C PRO A 175 9.74 -18.41 12.57
N PRO A 176 10.42 -17.92 11.52
CA PRO A 176 11.85 -18.16 11.32
C PRO A 176 12.69 -17.45 12.39
N PRO A 177 13.74 -18.08 12.94
CA PRO A 177 14.61 -17.43 13.90
C PRO A 177 15.41 -16.30 13.25
N GLY A 178 15.90 -15.36 14.06
CA GLY A 178 16.76 -14.26 13.60
C GLY A 178 16.01 -13.01 13.11
N TYR A 179 14.67 -13.02 13.14
CA TYR A 179 13.83 -11.87 12.78
C TYR A 179 13.16 -11.30 14.04
N PRO A 180 13.59 -10.12 14.53
CA PRO A 180 13.11 -9.57 15.80
C PRO A 180 11.61 -9.24 15.79
N GLY A 181 11.02 -9.01 14.61
CA GLY A 181 9.58 -8.78 14.49
C GLY A 181 8.71 -10.04 14.40
N LEU A 182 9.33 -11.23 14.42
CA LEU A 182 8.66 -12.54 14.30
C LEU A 182 9.02 -13.44 15.47
N VAL A 183 8.82 -12.96 16.70
CA VAL A 183 9.08 -13.75 17.92
C VAL A 183 7.86 -14.52 18.42
N THR A 184 6.67 -14.18 17.92
CA THR A 184 5.40 -14.79 18.32
C THR A 184 5.04 -15.92 17.37
N ALA A 185 4.86 -17.12 17.93
CA ALA A 185 4.16 -18.21 17.26
C ALA A 185 2.65 -18.03 17.48
N TYR A 186 1.89 -17.96 16.39
CA TYR A 186 0.43 -17.80 16.42
C TYR A 186 -0.28 -19.14 16.25
N ALA A 187 -1.56 -19.20 16.63
CA ALA A 187 -2.37 -20.40 16.48
C ALA A 187 -2.63 -20.76 15.00
N ASP A 188 -2.83 -19.72 14.17
CA ASP A 188 -3.10 -19.80 12.74
C ASP A 188 -2.77 -18.44 12.07
N PHE A 189 -2.92 -18.37 10.76
CA PHE A 189 -2.75 -17.16 9.96
C PHE A 189 -3.64 -16.01 10.45
N SER A 190 -4.91 -16.28 10.79
CA SER A 190 -5.87 -15.23 11.17
C SER A 190 -5.46 -14.56 12.49
N ALA A 191 -4.97 -15.34 13.45
CA ALA A 191 -4.46 -14.85 14.72
C ALA A 191 -3.22 -13.95 14.56
N ALA A 192 -2.43 -14.15 13.50
CA ALA A 192 -1.30 -13.28 13.15
C ALA A 192 -1.75 -12.04 12.36
N TYR A 193 -2.56 -12.25 11.32
CA TYR A 193 -2.92 -11.23 10.33
C TYR A 193 -3.91 -10.19 10.85
N VAL A 194 -4.98 -10.61 11.54
CA VAL A 194 -6.07 -9.70 11.93
C VAL A 194 -5.58 -8.57 12.85
N PRO A 195 -4.81 -8.84 13.93
CA PRO A 195 -4.27 -7.77 14.78
C PRO A 195 -3.33 -6.83 14.03
N ALA A 196 -2.54 -7.36 13.09
CA ALA A 196 -1.63 -6.57 12.27
C ALA A 196 -2.38 -5.63 11.32
N ALA A 197 -3.41 -6.13 10.62
CA ALA A 197 -4.29 -5.32 9.79
C ALA A 197 -5.00 -4.24 10.61
N GLN A 198 -5.52 -4.58 11.80
CA GLN A 198 -6.13 -3.63 12.72
C GLN A 198 -5.17 -2.52 13.16
N ARG A 199 -3.90 -2.86 13.46
CA ARG A 199 -2.85 -1.87 13.77
C ARG A 199 -2.67 -0.89 12.61
N VAL A 200 -2.50 -1.37 11.38
CA VAL A 200 -2.31 -0.49 10.22
C VAL A 200 -3.54 0.37 9.97
N ILE A 201 -4.76 -0.18 10.04
CA ILE A 201 -6.01 0.58 9.92
C ILE A 201 -6.07 1.68 10.98
N THR A 202 -5.72 1.36 12.23
CA THR A 202 -5.68 2.33 13.34
C THR A 202 -4.66 3.44 13.08
N ASP A 203 -3.49 3.09 12.54
CA ASP A 203 -2.47 4.07 12.14
C ASP A 203 -3.03 5.03 11.07
N PHE A 204 -3.72 4.52 10.04
CA PHE A 204 -4.36 5.37 9.02
C PHE A 204 -5.41 6.30 9.63
N VAL A 205 -6.31 5.79 10.49
CA VAL A 205 -7.32 6.61 11.18
C VAL A 205 -6.68 7.69 12.04
N THR A 206 -5.56 7.36 12.71
CA THR A 206 -4.83 8.28 13.57
C THR A 206 -4.16 9.39 12.76
N TYR A 207 -3.51 9.04 11.65
CA TYR A 207 -2.71 9.98 10.88
C TYR A 207 -3.52 10.79 9.86
N PHE A 208 -4.67 10.29 9.41
CA PHE A 208 -5.60 10.97 8.50
C PHE A 208 -6.96 11.23 9.16
N PRO A 209 -7.04 12.06 10.22
CA PRO A 209 -8.28 12.25 10.98
C PRO A 209 -9.36 13.02 10.22
N THR A 210 -9.00 13.72 9.14
CA THR A 210 -9.95 14.51 8.33
C THR A 210 -10.06 14.04 6.89
N THR A 211 -9.11 13.27 6.38
CA THR A 211 -9.18 12.68 5.03
C THR A 211 -9.96 11.37 5.05
N SER A 212 -10.84 11.18 4.06
CA SER A 212 -11.58 9.93 3.92
C SER A 212 -10.62 8.76 3.64
N LEU A 213 -10.86 7.63 4.30
CA LEU A 213 -10.08 6.41 4.14
C LEU A 213 -10.91 5.35 3.39
N VAL A 214 -10.30 4.72 2.39
CA VAL A 214 -10.94 3.69 1.58
C VAL A 214 -10.15 2.39 1.68
N MET A 215 -10.86 1.27 1.74
CA MET A 215 -10.29 -0.07 1.59
C MET A 215 -10.82 -0.71 0.32
N THR A 216 -9.94 -1.35 -0.43
CA THR A 216 -10.24 -1.97 -1.71
C THR A 216 -10.28 -3.48 -1.56
N TYR A 217 -11.49 -4.02 -1.56
CA TYR A 217 -11.72 -5.47 -1.50
C TYR A 217 -11.78 -6.05 -2.92
N TYR A 218 -11.15 -7.19 -3.09
CA TYR A 218 -11.26 -7.99 -4.31
C TYR A 218 -11.52 -9.42 -3.89
N LYS A 219 -12.64 -10.01 -4.33
CA LYS A 219 -12.89 -11.43 -4.11
C LYS A 219 -12.26 -12.20 -5.26
N VAL A 220 -11.13 -12.86 -5.00
CA VAL A 220 -10.57 -13.83 -5.95
C VAL A 220 -11.43 -15.11 -5.86
N PRO A 221 -11.79 -15.78 -6.97
CA PRO A 221 -12.29 -17.15 -6.89
C PRO A 221 -11.22 -18.04 -6.23
N GLY A 222 -11.50 -18.63 -5.07
CA GLY A 222 -10.51 -19.36 -4.27
C GLY A 222 -9.86 -18.55 -3.15
N ASP A 223 -10.31 -17.33 -2.88
CA ASP A 223 -9.84 -16.52 -1.76
C ASP A 223 -10.17 -17.21 -0.42
N LEU A 224 -9.13 -17.73 0.24
CA LEU A 224 -9.20 -18.44 1.52
C LEU A 224 -8.99 -17.50 2.74
N GLY A 225 -9.10 -16.19 2.55
CA GLY A 225 -8.81 -15.21 3.60
C GLY A 225 -9.92 -14.19 3.81
N ILE A 226 -10.69 -14.39 4.88
CA ILE A 226 -11.71 -13.49 5.47
C ILE A 226 -13.14 -13.75 4.95
N THR A 227 -13.77 -14.76 5.55
CA THR A 227 -15.22 -14.76 5.85
C THR A 227 -15.41 -14.49 7.32
#